data_AF-A0A8B6C2W2-F1
#
_entry.id   AF-A0A8B6C2W2-F1
#
_cell.length_a   1.000
_cell.length_b   1.000
_cell.length_c   1.000
_cell.angle_alpha   90.00
_cell.angle_beta   90.00
_cell.angle_gamma   90.00
#
_symmetry.space_group_name_H-M   'P 1'
#
loop_
_entity.id
_entity.type
_entity.pdbx_description
1 polymer ?
#
loop_
_entity_poly.entity_id
_entity_poly.type
_entity_poly.pdbx_seq_one_letter_code
_entity_poly.pdbx_strand_id
1 'polypeptide(L)'
;MISVIRPPTDYVCPEVKCSEDCPRGYTHDIHGCNTCDCKHTAFQTEVGKCPKSSKSNIECPAKLSHSCDTDYDCSGGKKCCTFGCNRKCIYPKHGPLIYPPACGPGVCFISCPYGNIVDSRGCETCRCKPKPRPIPYPCPRIMCLTRHCYHGGGPLKDRHGCPTCGCR
;
A
#
# COMPACT_ATOMS: atom_id res chain seq x y z
N MET A 1 28.46 25.60 0.43
CA MET A 1 28.05 25.71 -0.99
C MET A 1 27.25 24.46 -1.31
N ILE A 2 25.95 24.61 -1.58
CA ILE A 2 25.06 23.47 -1.87
C ILE A 2 25.24 23.11 -3.33
N SER A 3 25.73 21.91 -3.61
CA SER A 3 25.97 21.42 -4.97
C SER A 3 24.65 21.24 -5.71
N VAL A 4 24.35 22.18 -6.62
CA VAL A 4 23.28 22.01 -7.60
C VAL A 4 23.71 20.90 -8.56
N ILE A 5 23.05 19.74 -8.50
CA ILE A 5 23.27 18.65 -9.45
C ILE A 5 22.73 19.14 -10.78
N ARG A 6 23.59 19.69 -11.63
CA ARG A 6 23.23 20.10 -12.99
C ARG A 6 23.11 18.85 -13.87
N PRO A 7 22.07 18.75 -14.71
CA PRO A 7 21.97 17.69 -15.70
C PRO A 7 23.12 17.76 -16.73
N PRO A 8 23.41 16.66 -17.44
CA PRO A 8 24.38 16.65 -18.53
C PRO A 8 24.07 17.76 -19.55
N THR A 9 25.13 18.33 -20.12
CA THR A 9 25.25 19.68 -20.73
C THR A 9 24.39 19.99 -21.96
N ASP A 10 23.40 19.16 -22.31
CA ASP A 10 22.55 19.33 -23.49
C ASP A 10 21.04 19.21 -23.19
N TYR A 11 20.65 18.92 -21.94
CA TYR A 11 19.25 18.80 -21.56
C TYR A 11 18.77 20.02 -20.79
N VAL A 12 17.93 20.84 -21.43
CA VAL A 12 17.31 22.03 -20.85
C VAL A 12 15.98 21.65 -20.20
N CYS A 13 15.83 21.95 -18.91
CA CYS A 13 14.59 21.66 -18.20
C CYS A 13 13.42 22.51 -18.68
N PRO A 14 12.23 21.92 -18.89
CA PRO A 14 11.03 22.70 -19.17
C PRO A 14 10.63 23.53 -17.95
N GLU A 15 10.17 24.77 -18.18
CA GLU A 15 9.61 25.59 -17.12
C GLU A 15 8.25 25.02 -16.67
N VAL A 16 8.23 24.46 -15.47
CA VAL A 16 7.01 23.96 -14.81
C VAL A 16 6.50 24.99 -13.81
N LYS A 17 5.25 25.44 -13.99
CA LYS A 17 4.56 26.31 -13.03
C LYS A 17 3.75 25.46 -12.06
N CYS A 18 4.26 25.30 -10.84
CA CYS A 18 3.59 24.55 -9.80
C CYS A 18 2.58 25.41 -9.04
N SER A 19 1.47 24.80 -8.61
CA SER A 19 0.40 25.49 -7.88
C SER A 19 0.74 25.77 -6.41
N GLU A 20 1.70 25.04 -5.85
CA GLU A 20 2.09 25.10 -4.44
C GLU A 20 3.60 25.36 -4.32
N ASP A 21 4.00 26.20 -3.36
CA ASP A 21 5.41 26.40 -3.03
C ASP A 21 5.91 25.32 -2.07
N CYS A 22 7.00 24.65 -2.43
CA CYS A 22 7.60 23.61 -1.59
C CYS A 22 8.74 24.19 -0.72
N PRO A 23 8.53 24.45 0.59
CA PRO A 23 9.53 25.10 1.46
C PRO A 23 10.80 24.25 1.68
N ARG A 24 10.78 22.98 1.28
CA ARG A 24 11.91 22.05 1.37
C ARG A 24 12.45 21.61 0.00
N GLY A 25 12.00 22.28 -1.06
CA GLY A 25 12.39 22.02 -2.44
C GLY A 25 11.53 20.97 -3.15
N TYR A 26 11.76 20.84 -4.45
CA TYR A 26 11.00 19.98 -5.36
C TYR A 26 11.74 18.67 -5.66
N THR A 27 11.00 17.59 -5.92
CA THR A 27 11.58 16.35 -6.45
C THR A 27 12.02 16.54 -7.90
N HIS A 28 12.83 15.63 -8.44
CA HIS A 28 13.42 15.78 -9.77
C HIS A 28 13.08 14.55 -10.63
N ASP A 29 12.87 14.75 -11.92
CA ASP A 29 12.65 13.67 -12.89
C ASP A 29 13.95 12.91 -13.25
N ILE A 30 13.86 11.97 -14.20
CA ILE A 30 15.00 11.17 -14.67
C ILE A 30 16.11 12.01 -15.32
N HIS A 31 15.79 13.21 -15.77
CA HIS A 31 16.71 14.16 -16.36
C HIS A 31 17.16 15.23 -15.37
N GLY A 32 16.75 15.15 -14.09
CA GLY A 32 17.14 16.09 -13.05
C GLY A 32 16.32 17.38 -13.03
N CYS A 33 15.18 17.46 -13.72
CA CYS A 33 14.33 18.64 -13.75
C CYS A 33 13.31 18.63 -12.62
N ASN A 34 13.04 19.80 -12.04
CA ASN A 34 12.06 19.92 -10.95
C ASN A 34 10.68 19.43 -11.42
N THR A 35 10.03 18.60 -10.61
CA THR A 35 8.60 18.29 -10.76
C THR A 35 7.79 19.14 -9.77
N CYS A 36 6.46 19.11 -9.86
CA CYS A 36 5.60 19.78 -8.88
C CYS A 36 5.33 18.96 -7.61
N ASP A 37 6.15 17.96 -7.32
CA ASP A 37 6.10 17.19 -6.08
C ASP A 37 7.12 17.72 -5.08
N CYS A 38 6.74 17.88 -3.81
CA CYS A 38 7.63 18.38 -2.78
C CYS A 38 8.59 17.31 -2.24
N LYS A 39 9.83 17.71 -1.95
CA LYS A 39 10.78 16.93 -1.14
C LYS A 39 10.30 16.91 0.30
N HIS A 40 9.57 15.86 0.68
CA HIS A 40 9.26 15.61 2.07
C HIS A 40 10.51 15.08 2.77
N THR A 41 10.90 15.70 3.89
CA THR A 41 11.95 15.16 4.78
C THR A 41 11.56 13.75 5.13
N ALA A 42 12.41 12.79 4.78
CA ALA A 42 12.22 11.36 5.02
C ALA A 42 11.65 11.11 6.42
N PHE A 43 10.32 11.01 6.51
CA PHE A 43 9.66 10.65 7.74
C PHE A 43 9.74 9.13 7.80
N GLN A 44 10.86 8.66 8.37
CA GLN A 44 11.13 7.27 8.74
C GLN A 44 10.36 6.25 7.91
N THR A 45 10.96 5.87 6.78
CA THR A 45 10.74 4.56 6.17
C THR A 45 11.21 3.48 7.15
N GLU A 46 10.46 3.25 8.22
CA GLU A 46 10.52 2.05 9.05
C GLU A 46 9.62 0.97 8.42
N VAL A 47 9.62 0.90 7.08
CA VAL A 47 8.87 -0.09 6.31
C VAL A 47 9.39 -1.45 6.71
N GLY A 48 8.51 -2.31 7.22
CA GLY A 48 8.89 -3.65 7.68
C GLY A 48 9.57 -3.68 9.05
N LYS A 49 9.48 -2.63 9.88
CA LYS A 49 9.94 -2.66 11.28
C LYS A 49 8.77 -2.57 12.28
N CYS A 50 9.02 -3.07 13.48
CA CYS A 50 8.06 -2.96 14.58
C CYS A 50 7.82 -1.48 14.94
N PRO A 51 6.57 -1.09 15.26
CA PRO A 51 6.28 0.20 15.85
C PRO A 51 7.16 0.40 17.08
N LYS A 52 7.80 1.57 17.15
CA LYS A 52 8.57 1.96 18.33
C LYS A 52 7.65 1.93 19.55
N SER A 53 7.84 0.94 20.41
CA SER A 53 7.26 0.94 21.75
C SER A 53 8.04 1.94 22.59
N SER A 54 7.33 2.71 23.41
CA SER A 54 7.97 3.66 24.32
C SER A 54 8.86 2.87 25.27
N LYS A 55 10.15 3.21 25.33
CA LYS A 55 11.10 2.55 26.24
C LYS A 55 10.58 2.73 27.66
N SER A 56 10.18 1.63 28.27
CA SER A 56 9.76 1.58 29.65
C SER A 56 10.65 0.54 30.32
N ASN A 57 11.30 0.92 31.42
CA ASN A 57 12.03 0.00 32.29
C ASN A 57 10.98 -0.84 33.02
N ILE A 58 10.42 -1.84 32.31
CA ILE A 58 9.43 -2.75 32.85
C ILE A 58 10.14 -4.05 33.20
N GLU A 59 10.09 -4.40 34.48
CA GLU A 59 10.51 -5.71 34.96
C GLU A 59 9.42 -6.73 34.64
N CYS A 60 9.76 -7.70 33.80
CA CYS A 60 8.79 -8.63 33.24
C CYS A 60 8.79 -9.95 34.02
N PRO A 61 7.61 -10.46 34.45
CA PRO A 61 7.54 -11.74 35.14
C PRO A 61 7.96 -12.90 34.23
N ALA A 62 8.72 -13.87 34.75
CA ALA A 62 9.30 -14.97 33.97
C ALA A 62 8.29 -15.94 33.36
N LYS A 63 7.03 -15.96 33.82
CA LYS A 63 5.96 -16.83 33.32
C LYS A 63 4.93 -16.04 32.53
N LEU A 64 5.39 -15.43 31.44
CA LEU A 64 4.52 -14.60 30.61
C LEU A 64 4.23 -15.27 29.27
N SER A 65 2.96 -15.24 28.87
CA SER A 65 2.48 -15.91 27.66
C SER A 65 2.66 -15.00 26.43
N HIS A 66 3.55 -15.41 25.52
CA HIS A 66 3.78 -14.73 24.24
C HIS A 66 2.86 -15.28 23.16
N SER A 67 2.29 -14.41 22.32
CA SER A 67 1.41 -14.83 21.21
C SER A 67 2.18 -15.25 19.95
N CYS A 68 3.48 -15.01 19.90
CA CYS A 68 4.39 -15.40 18.83
C CYS A 68 5.82 -15.45 19.36
N ASP A 69 6.66 -16.25 18.71
CA ASP A 69 8.07 -16.32 19.01
C ASP A 69 8.93 -15.56 17.98
N THR A 70 8.55 -15.70 16.72
CA THR A 70 9.23 -15.20 15.53
C THR A 70 8.21 -14.63 14.54
N ASP A 71 8.70 -13.88 13.53
CA ASP A 71 7.84 -13.36 12.45
C ASP A 71 7.13 -14.49 11.68
N TYR A 72 7.68 -15.70 11.65
CA TYR A 72 7.12 -16.84 10.93
C TYR A 72 5.86 -17.42 11.61
N ASP A 73 5.72 -17.19 12.92
CA ASP A 73 4.50 -17.56 13.65
C ASP A 73 3.32 -16.67 13.28
N CYS A 74 3.58 -15.57 12.56
CA CYS A 74 2.62 -14.54 12.24
C CYS A 74 2.15 -14.63 10.77
N SER A 75 0.91 -15.06 10.56
CA SER A 75 0.31 -15.10 9.21
C SER A 75 0.02 -13.70 8.66
N GLY A 76 0.15 -13.52 7.34
CA GLY A 76 -0.28 -12.32 6.62
C GLY A 76 0.72 -11.16 6.61
N GLY A 77 2.03 -11.44 6.64
CA GLY A 77 3.07 -10.39 6.55
C GLY A 77 3.22 -9.54 7.81
N LYS A 78 2.67 -10.02 8.94
CA LYS A 78 2.84 -9.43 10.27
C LYS A 78 4.23 -9.79 10.81
N LYS A 79 4.73 -8.95 11.72
CA LYS A 79 5.97 -9.19 12.47
C LYS A 79 5.64 -9.48 13.93
N CYS A 80 6.43 -10.34 14.55
CA CYS A 80 6.35 -10.61 15.97
C CYS A 80 7.07 -9.52 16.73
N CYS A 81 6.30 -8.60 17.32
CA CYS A 81 6.86 -7.42 17.98
C CYS A 81 6.63 -7.46 19.48
N THR A 82 7.60 -6.91 20.21
CA THR A 82 7.55 -6.78 21.66
C THR A 82 6.79 -5.52 22.07
N PHE A 83 5.75 -5.72 22.89
CA PHE A 83 4.94 -4.67 23.50
C PHE A 83 4.96 -4.83 25.01
N GLY A 84 5.75 -4.00 25.68
CA GLY A 84 6.04 -4.18 27.10
C GLY A 84 6.67 -5.55 27.30
N CYS A 85 6.04 -6.41 28.10
CA CYS A 85 6.55 -7.74 28.40
C CYS A 85 6.08 -8.83 27.42
N ASN A 86 5.05 -8.58 26.60
CA ASN A 86 4.46 -9.59 25.73
C ASN A 86 4.92 -9.42 24.27
N ARG A 87 4.86 -10.52 23.50
CA ARG A 87 5.06 -10.48 22.04
C ARG A 87 3.75 -10.74 21.33
N LYS A 88 3.48 -9.95 20.30
CA LYS A 88 2.26 -10.05 19.49
C LYS A 88 2.57 -9.88 18.01
N CYS A 89 1.89 -10.65 17.19
CA CYS A 89 1.88 -10.48 15.74
C CYS A 89 1.15 -9.19 15.37
N ILE A 90 1.88 -8.26 14.78
CA ILE A 90 1.32 -6.99 14.36
C ILE A 90 1.81 -6.65 12.95
N TYR A 91 1.03 -5.86 12.24
CA TYR A 91 1.49 -5.33 10.98
C TYR A 91 2.66 -4.36 11.23
N PRO A 92 3.76 -4.45 10.45
CA PRO A 92 4.80 -3.45 10.52
C PRO A 92 4.19 -2.07 10.27
N LYS A 93 4.73 -1.03 10.91
CA LYS A 93 4.30 0.34 10.61
C LYS A 93 4.68 0.61 9.16
N HIS A 94 3.69 0.53 8.28
CA HIS A 94 3.75 1.26 7.04
C HIS A 94 3.75 2.74 7.43
N GLY A 95 4.64 3.54 6.84
CA GLY A 95 4.34 4.96 6.67
C GLY A 95 2.89 5.12 6.16
N PRO A 96 2.27 6.29 6.36
CA PRO A 96 0.84 6.48 6.54
C PRO A 96 -0.01 5.43 5.81
N LEU A 97 -0.78 4.67 6.60
CA LEU A 97 -1.79 3.74 6.15
C LEU A 97 -2.57 4.36 4.98
N ILE A 98 -2.37 3.85 3.77
CA ILE A 98 -3.40 4.01 2.76
C ILE A 98 -3.71 2.59 2.26
N TYR A 99 -4.75 2.02 2.86
CA TYR A 99 -5.65 1.11 2.14
C TYR A 99 -6.96 1.90 1.93
N PRO A 100 -7.41 2.12 0.69
CA PRO A 100 -6.79 1.65 -0.56
C PRO A 100 -5.40 2.30 -0.75
N PRO A 101 -4.49 1.74 -1.54
CA PRO A 101 -3.21 2.39 -1.85
C PRO A 101 -3.42 3.89 -2.12
N ALA A 102 -2.44 4.72 -1.77
CA ALA A 102 -2.42 6.15 -2.09
C ALA A 102 -2.39 6.34 -3.60
N CYS A 103 -3.47 5.99 -4.27
CA CYS A 103 -3.70 6.24 -5.65
C CYS A 103 -3.87 7.75 -5.73
N GLY A 104 -2.98 8.41 -6.46
CA GLY A 104 -2.98 9.86 -6.56
C GLY A 104 -4.38 10.38 -6.92
N PRO A 105 -4.74 11.61 -6.48
CA PRO A 105 -6.01 12.21 -6.87
C PRO A 105 -6.16 12.16 -8.40
N GLY A 106 -7.29 11.67 -8.89
CA GLY A 106 -7.60 11.60 -10.32
C GLY A 106 -7.18 10.32 -11.07
N VAL A 107 -7.04 9.17 -10.39
CA VAL A 107 -6.60 7.92 -11.08
C VAL A 107 -7.48 7.46 -12.25
N CYS A 108 -8.69 7.97 -12.42
CA CYS A 108 -9.40 7.89 -13.70
C CYS A 108 -10.70 8.69 -13.71
N PHE A 109 -11.04 9.32 -14.85
CA PHE A 109 -12.38 9.86 -15.11
C PHE A 109 -13.19 9.01 -16.11
N ILE A 110 -12.62 7.88 -16.58
CA ILE A 110 -13.29 7.01 -17.56
C ILE A 110 -14.16 5.99 -16.83
N SER A 111 -15.35 5.75 -17.37
CA SER A 111 -16.21 4.66 -16.92
C SER A 111 -15.92 3.41 -17.74
N CYS A 112 -15.36 2.37 -17.12
CA CYS A 112 -15.12 1.07 -17.76
C CYS A 112 -16.25 0.09 -17.41
N PRO A 113 -17.03 -0.42 -18.38
CA PRO A 113 -18.17 -1.31 -18.10
C PRO A 113 -17.77 -2.66 -17.46
N TYR A 114 -16.50 -3.06 -17.58
CA TYR A 114 -15.94 -4.28 -17.01
C TYR A 114 -14.86 -3.99 -15.95
N GLY A 115 -14.75 -2.73 -15.51
CA GLY A 115 -13.79 -2.24 -14.52
C GLY A 115 -12.39 -1.95 -15.08
N ASN A 116 -11.58 -1.29 -14.26
CA ASN A 116 -10.21 -0.88 -14.57
C ASN A 116 -9.20 -2.03 -14.36
N ILE A 117 -8.10 -2.00 -15.10
CA ILE A 117 -6.90 -2.80 -14.83
C ILE A 117 -6.21 -2.18 -13.61
N VAL A 118 -5.73 -3.02 -12.69
CA VAL A 118 -5.01 -2.58 -11.49
C VAL A 118 -3.50 -2.72 -11.68
N ASP A 119 -2.71 -1.78 -11.15
CA ASP A 119 -1.24 -1.86 -11.14
C ASP A 119 -0.72 -2.84 -10.06
N SER A 120 0.60 -3.01 -10.00
CA SER A 120 1.26 -3.89 -9.02
C SER A 120 1.10 -3.44 -7.56
N ARG A 121 0.67 -2.19 -7.34
CA ARG A 121 0.39 -1.61 -6.02
C ARG A 121 -1.10 -1.71 -5.67
N GLY A 122 -1.94 -2.18 -6.58
CA GLY A 122 -3.38 -2.31 -6.41
C GLY A 122 -4.18 -1.05 -6.77
N CYS A 123 -3.59 -0.07 -7.45
CA CYS A 123 -4.29 1.13 -7.92
C CYS A 123 -4.97 0.89 -9.26
N GLU A 124 -6.20 1.41 -9.41
CA GLU A 124 -6.86 1.46 -10.70
C GLU A 124 -6.04 2.30 -11.69
N THR A 125 -5.85 1.77 -12.88
CA THR A 125 -5.20 2.45 -14.00
C THR A 125 -6.26 2.97 -14.98
N CYS A 126 -5.92 3.92 -15.85
CA CYS A 126 -6.78 4.40 -16.93
C CYS A 126 -6.94 3.40 -18.09
N ARG A 127 -6.91 2.09 -17.83
CA ARG A 127 -7.05 1.04 -18.85
C ARG A 127 -8.21 0.13 -18.47
N CYS A 128 -9.15 -0.07 -19.39
CA CYS A 128 -10.27 -0.97 -19.17
C CYS A 128 -9.87 -2.43 -19.28
N LYS A 129 -10.45 -3.28 -18.43
CA LYS A 129 -10.43 -4.73 -18.62
C LYS A 129 -11.15 -5.09 -19.92
N PRO A 130 -10.65 -6.10 -20.67
CA PRO A 130 -11.35 -6.58 -21.85
C PRO A 130 -12.70 -7.16 -21.46
N LYS A 131 -13.63 -7.20 -22.43
CA LYS A 131 -14.92 -7.88 -22.26
C LYS A 131 -14.68 -9.30 -21.72
N PRO A 132 -15.29 -9.67 -20.58
CA PRO A 132 -15.17 -11.02 -20.06
C PRO A 132 -15.65 -11.99 -21.13
N ARG A 133 -14.94 -13.09 -21.32
CA ARG A 133 -15.48 -14.20 -22.10
C ARG A 133 -16.83 -14.59 -21.49
N PRO A 134 -17.87 -14.84 -22.31
CA PRO A 134 -19.15 -15.29 -21.81
C PRO A 134 -18.90 -16.52 -20.94
N ILE A 135 -19.24 -16.41 -19.65
CA ILE A 135 -19.40 -17.61 -18.84
C ILE A 135 -20.58 -18.38 -19.45
N PRO A 136 -20.42 -19.67 -19.76
CA PRO A 136 -21.47 -20.46 -20.42
C PRO A 136 -22.75 -20.56 -19.60
N TYR A 137 -22.70 -20.16 -18.33
CA TYR A 137 -23.84 -20.05 -17.43
C TYR A 137 -23.69 -18.83 -16.51
N PRO A 138 -24.81 -18.20 -16.09
CA PRO A 138 -24.79 -17.13 -15.10
C PRO A 138 -24.30 -17.64 -13.74
N CYS A 139 -23.52 -16.83 -13.02
CA CYS A 139 -23.06 -17.22 -11.70
C CYS A 139 -24.25 -17.40 -10.73
N PRO A 140 -24.25 -18.45 -9.89
CA PRO A 140 -25.28 -18.63 -8.89
C PRO A 140 -25.25 -17.47 -7.89
N ARG A 141 -26.43 -17.00 -7.48
CA ARG A 141 -26.55 -16.03 -6.38
C ARG A 141 -26.33 -16.76 -5.06
N ILE A 142 -25.08 -16.81 -4.62
CA ILE A 142 -24.71 -17.43 -3.35
C ILE A 142 -24.97 -16.42 -2.21
N MET A 143 -25.79 -16.83 -1.24
CA MET A 143 -26.06 -16.10 0.01
C MET A 143 -25.04 -16.52 1.06
N CYS A 144 -24.02 -15.70 1.29
CA CYS A 144 -23.04 -15.96 2.35
C CYS A 144 -23.52 -15.34 3.66
N LEU A 145 -23.62 -16.14 4.73
CA LEU A 145 -24.07 -15.67 6.06
C LEU A 145 -23.23 -14.52 6.61
N THR A 146 -21.95 -14.43 6.22
CA THR A 146 -21.03 -13.37 6.67
C THR A 146 -20.16 -12.94 5.49
N ARG A 147 -20.69 -12.06 4.64
CA ARG A 147 -20.03 -11.59 3.41
C ARG A 147 -18.91 -10.56 3.65
N HIS A 148 -18.50 -10.39 4.90
CA HIS A 148 -17.50 -9.42 5.30
C HIS A 148 -16.12 -10.10 5.34
N CYS A 149 -15.35 -9.87 4.30
CA CYS A 149 -13.93 -10.19 4.32
C CYS A 149 -13.21 -9.04 5.05
N TYR A 150 -12.99 -9.22 6.35
CA TYR A 150 -12.46 -8.18 7.27
C TYR A 150 -11.02 -7.72 6.97
N HIS A 151 -10.34 -8.32 5.99
CA HIS A 151 -8.95 -8.04 5.63
C HIS A 151 -8.76 -7.40 4.24
N GLY A 152 -9.82 -6.81 3.67
CA GLY A 152 -9.72 -6.10 2.38
C GLY A 152 -9.54 -7.00 1.15
N GLY A 153 -9.52 -8.32 1.34
CA GLY A 153 -9.65 -9.32 0.29
C GLY A 153 -11.09 -9.40 -0.21
N GLY A 154 -11.28 -9.49 -1.53
CA GLY A 154 -12.60 -9.77 -2.11
C GLY A 154 -12.99 -11.25 -1.97
N PRO A 155 -14.22 -11.63 -2.37
CA PRO A 155 -14.61 -13.03 -2.40
C PRO A 155 -13.68 -13.82 -3.32
N LEU A 156 -13.24 -15.00 -2.85
CA LEU A 156 -12.58 -15.99 -3.67
C LEU A 156 -13.49 -16.33 -4.85
N LYS A 157 -12.88 -16.49 -6.02
CA LYS A 157 -13.60 -16.84 -7.25
C LYS A 157 -13.24 -18.26 -7.64
N ASP A 158 -14.21 -19.01 -8.14
CA ASP A 158 -13.96 -20.34 -8.69
C ASP A 158 -13.19 -20.27 -10.02
N ARG A 159 -12.94 -21.44 -10.63
CA ARG A 159 -12.24 -21.54 -11.93
C ARG A 159 -12.96 -20.84 -13.09
N HIS A 160 -14.24 -20.51 -12.95
CA HIS A 160 -15.05 -19.82 -13.95
C HIS A 160 -15.24 -18.32 -13.60
N GLY A 161 -14.66 -17.87 -12.48
CA GLY A 161 -14.75 -16.47 -12.05
C GLY A 161 -15.98 -16.14 -11.19
N CYS A 162 -16.76 -17.14 -10.76
CA CYS A 162 -17.94 -16.92 -9.92
C CYS A 162 -17.54 -16.75 -8.44
N PRO A 163 -18.16 -15.79 -7.73
CA PRO A 163 -17.83 -15.53 -6.32
C PRO A 163 -18.25 -16.71 -5.44
N THR A 164 -17.39 -17.07 -4.50
CA THR A 164 -17.63 -18.08 -3.46
C THR A 164 -17.76 -17.39 -2.11
N CYS A 165 -18.13 -18.14 -1.06
CA CYS A 165 -18.14 -17.61 0.32
C CYS A 165 -16.76 -17.61 1.01
N GLY A 166 -15.70 -18.02 0.31
CA GLY A 166 -14.33 -17.86 0.78
C GLY A 166 -13.82 -16.44 0.55
N CYS A 167 -12.84 -16.00 1.34
CA CYS A 167 -12.17 -14.71 1.19
C CYS A 167 -10.72 -14.91 0.70
N ARG A 168 -10.24 -13.98 -0.14
CA ARG A 168 -8.84 -13.91 -0.59
C ARG A 168 -7.92 -13.38 0.50
#